data_AF-A0A9P7CJ55-F1
#
_entry.id   AF-A0A9P7CJ55-F1
#
_cell.length_a   1.000
_cell.length_b   1.000
_cell.length_c   1.000
_cell.angle_alpha   90.00
_cell.angle_beta   90.00
_cell.angle_gamma   90.00
#
_symmetry.space_group_name_H-M   'P 1'
#
loop_
_entity.id
_entity.type
_entity.pdbx_description
1 polymer ?
#
loop_
_entity_poly.entity_id
_entity_poly.type
_entity_poly.pdbx_seq_one_letter_code
_entity_poly.pdbx_strand_id
1 'polypeptide(L)'
;MKVYYLNEDRPAEEDQGAGGFLPFRKMKLSSFINQQQVDKRLAKKLSERFGNDAILILGNWSAGKIKYHEPIRGVGMRRMLAKEGFQVYLLDEFRTSSLCPSCQNGELETFKKVQNPRPYQREKYSVVDRHGLLRCKNQQHLKVVTSTIEATDKVSLHRLWNHDMAATLDFRHIFFSLRANGERPERFCKSKKPLSTGSKRKNMSSSSASTSQPTKRPNNPLWLQLH
;
A
#
# COMPACT_ATOMS: atom_id res chain seq x y z
N MET A 1 -34.20 14.21 -14.58
CA MET A 1 -32.86 14.21 -15.22
C MET A 1 -32.30 15.63 -15.09
N LYS A 2 -31.18 15.81 -14.37
CA LYS A 2 -30.52 17.12 -14.21
C LYS A 2 -29.54 17.34 -15.36
N VAL A 3 -29.66 18.48 -16.03
CA VAL A 3 -28.88 18.91 -17.19
C VAL A 3 -27.51 19.38 -16.69
N TYR A 4 -26.45 18.62 -16.97
CA TYR A 4 -25.07 18.91 -16.52
C TYR A 4 -24.12 19.38 -17.64
N TYR A 5 -24.61 19.57 -18.87
CA TYR A 5 -23.79 20.04 -20.00
C TYR A 5 -24.57 21.01 -20.89
N LEU A 6 -24.77 22.23 -20.42
CA LEU A 6 -24.99 23.39 -21.29
C LEU A 6 -23.94 24.43 -20.92
N ASN A 7 -22.72 24.19 -21.37
CA ASN A 7 -21.76 25.28 -21.54
C ASN A 7 -22.08 25.87 -22.90
N GLU A 8 -22.95 26.87 -22.92
CA GLU A 8 -23.11 27.72 -24.09
C GLU A 8 -21.79 28.44 -24.34
N ASP A 9 -21.25 28.29 -25.55
CA ASP A 9 -20.10 29.04 -26.04
C ASP A 9 -20.46 30.54 -26.05
N ARG A 10 -20.10 31.26 -24.98
CA ARG A 10 -20.18 32.73 -24.98
C ARG A 10 -19.19 33.28 -26.02
N PRO A 11 -19.59 34.26 -26.83
CA PRO A 11 -18.71 34.86 -27.83
C PRO A 11 -17.53 35.59 -27.14
N ALA A 12 -16.35 35.45 -27.75
CA ALA A 12 -15.06 35.85 -27.23
C ALA A 12 -14.75 37.37 -27.32
N GLU A 13 -15.76 38.21 -27.14
CA GLU A 13 -15.64 39.66 -27.32
C GLU A 13 -16.03 40.38 -26.03
N GLU A 14 -15.13 40.38 -25.05
CA GLU A 14 -15.02 41.35 -23.94
C GLU A 14 -13.97 40.87 -22.93
N ASP A 15 -12.69 40.89 -23.32
CA ASP A 15 -11.58 40.83 -22.34
C ASP A 15 -10.37 41.62 -22.85
N GLN A 16 -10.59 42.92 -23.12
CA GLN A 16 -9.53 43.88 -23.40
C GLN A 16 -9.38 44.81 -22.19
N GLY A 17 -8.66 44.34 -21.16
CA GLY A 17 -8.40 45.17 -19.98
C GLY A 17 -7.59 44.46 -18.90
N ALA A 18 -6.27 44.49 -19.03
CA ALA A 18 -5.28 44.14 -18.00
C ALA A 18 -5.11 42.65 -17.63
N GLY A 19 -3.98 42.09 -18.07
CA GLY A 19 -3.29 41.04 -17.33
C GLY A 19 -3.61 39.62 -17.77
N GLY A 20 -3.32 39.30 -19.03
CA GLY A 20 -3.29 37.95 -19.60
C GLY A 20 -2.23 37.01 -19.00
N PHE A 21 -2.12 36.95 -17.66
CA PHE A 21 -1.34 35.96 -16.93
C PHE A 21 -2.23 35.00 -16.11
N LEU A 22 -2.77 34.02 -16.85
CA LEU A 22 -2.72 32.59 -16.53
C LEU A 22 -3.63 32.07 -15.38
N PRO A 23 -4.90 31.74 -15.68
CA PRO A 23 -5.74 30.85 -14.86
C PRO A 23 -4.97 29.60 -14.40
N PHE A 24 -4.10 29.07 -15.26
CA PHE A 24 -3.24 27.93 -14.96
C PHE A 24 -2.29 28.16 -13.78
N ARG A 25 -1.65 29.34 -13.66
CA ARG A 25 -0.73 29.62 -12.55
C ARG A 25 -1.48 29.76 -11.22
N LYS A 26 -2.65 30.41 -11.25
CA LYS A 26 -3.54 30.51 -10.08
C LYS A 26 -4.00 29.13 -9.62
N MET A 27 -4.45 28.26 -10.54
CA MET A 27 -4.85 26.87 -10.23
C MET A 27 -3.69 26.01 -9.72
N LYS A 28 -2.49 26.18 -10.28
CA LYS A 28 -1.30 25.43 -9.84
C LYS A 28 -0.90 25.82 -8.41
N LEU A 29 -0.95 27.11 -8.10
CA LEU A 29 -0.68 27.61 -6.75
C LEU A 29 -1.73 27.12 -5.75
N SER A 30 -3.03 27.20 -6.10
CA SER A 30 -4.10 26.72 -5.21
C SER A 30 -4.03 25.22 -4.96
N SER A 31 -3.76 24.41 -5.99
CA SER A 31 -3.54 22.97 -5.86
C SER A 31 -2.38 22.65 -4.90
N PHE A 32 -1.25 23.37 -5.03
CA PHE A 32 -0.10 23.21 -4.14
C PHE A 32 -0.42 23.58 -2.69
N ILE A 33 -1.12 24.70 -2.46
CA ILE A 33 -1.55 25.13 -1.12
C ILE A 33 -2.50 24.10 -0.50
N ASN A 34 -3.50 23.64 -1.26
CA ASN A 34 -4.48 22.67 -0.79
C ASN A 34 -3.82 21.34 -0.43
N GLN A 35 -2.85 20.89 -1.25
CA GLN A 35 -2.08 19.68 -0.97
C GLN A 35 -1.33 19.79 0.36
N GLN A 36 -0.64 20.91 0.61
CA GLN A 36 0.04 21.15 1.88
C GLN A 36 -0.95 21.20 3.07
N GLN A 37 -2.10 21.83 2.90
CA GLN A 37 -3.11 21.88 3.96
C GLN A 37 -3.67 20.49 4.30
N VAL A 38 -3.96 19.67 3.28
CA VAL A 38 -4.42 18.29 3.47
C VAL A 38 -3.36 17.45 4.18
N ASP A 39 -2.11 17.58 3.75
CA ASP A 39 -0.98 16.85 4.33
C ASP A 39 -0.76 17.22 5.81
N LYS A 40 -0.77 18.52 6.15
CA LYS A 40 -0.69 19.00 7.54
C LYS A 40 -1.89 18.53 8.38
N ARG A 41 -3.10 18.55 7.81
CA ARG A 41 -4.31 18.04 8.48
C ARG A 41 -4.18 16.54 8.77
N LEU A 42 -3.58 15.77 7.86
CA LEU A 42 -3.33 14.35 8.08
C LEU A 42 -2.35 14.12 9.23
N ALA A 43 -1.20 14.80 9.20
CA ALA A 43 -0.20 14.72 10.26
C ALA A 43 -0.78 15.08 11.64
N LYS A 44 -1.54 16.18 11.72
CA LYS A 44 -2.21 16.60 12.95
C LYS A 44 -3.19 15.54 13.48
N LYS A 45 -3.99 14.95 12.60
CA LYS A 45 -4.93 13.88 13.00
C LYS A 45 -4.21 12.62 13.48
N LEU A 46 -3.05 12.31 12.90
CA LEU A 46 -2.23 11.19 13.34
C LEU A 46 -1.63 11.46 14.72
N SER A 47 -1.06 12.66 14.93
CA SER A 47 -0.50 13.03 16.24
C SER A 47 -1.56 13.11 17.33
N GLU A 48 -2.74 13.66 17.02
CA GLU A 48 -3.87 13.72 17.95
C GLU A 48 -4.37 12.32 18.37
N ARG A 49 -4.30 11.32 17.48
CA ARG A 49 -4.80 9.97 17.77
C ARG A 49 -3.76 9.04 18.37
N PHE A 50 -2.51 9.12 17.93
CA PHE A 50 -1.47 8.14 18.25
C PHE A 50 -0.33 8.72 19.09
N GLY A 51 -0.31 10.04 19.32
CA GLY A 51 0.78 10.73 19.99
C GLY A 51 1.84 11.25 19.00
N ASN A 52 2.68 12.16 19.50
CA ASN A 52 3.78 12.75 18.73
C ASN A 52 4.98 11.79 18.56
N ASP A 53 5.07 10.78 19.41
CA ASP A 53 6.09 9.73 19.44
C ASP A 53 5.70 8.49 18.61
N ALA A 54 4.58 8.57 17.88
CA ALA A 54 4.09 7.46 17.07
C ALA A 54 5.08 7.07 15.96
N ILE A 55 5.36 5.77 15.89
CA ILE A 55 6.14 5.17 14.82
C ILE A 55 5.18 4.65 13.75
N LEU A 56 5.33 5.13 12.52
CA LEU A 56 4.52 4.73 11.38
C LEU A 56 5.22 3.62 10.60
N ILE A 57 4.60 2.45 10.56
CA ILE A 57 5.10 1.32 9.79
C ILE A 57 4.24 1.18 8.55
N LEU A 58 4.85 1.39 7.39
CA LEU A 58 4.21 1.26 6.09
C LEU A 58 4.75 0.04 5.37
N GLY A 59 3.91 -0.63 4.61
CA GLY A 59 4.38 -1.68 3.75
C GLY A 59 5.04 -1.11 2.48
N ASN A 60 5.98 -1.87 1.92
CA ASN A 60 6.76 -1.48 0.74
C ASN A 60 6.09 -1.86 -0.59
N TRP A 61 4.82 -2.30 -0.58
CA TRP A 61 4.16 -2.73 -1.80
C TRP A 61 4.09 -1.58 -2.80
N SER A 62 4.73 -1.82 -3.93
CA SER A 62 4.67 -0.95 -5.10
C SER A 62 3.73 -1.59 -6.10
N ALA A 63 2.53 -1.04 -6.24
CA ALA A 63 1.71 -1.30 -7.40
C ALA A 63 2.36 -0.68 -8.64
N GLY A 64 2.30 -1.37 -9.79
CA GLY A 64 2.41 -0.68 -11.08
C GLY A 64 1.26 0.34 -11.23
N LYS A 65 1.29 1.17 -12.29
CA LYS A 65 0.15 2.05 -12.60
C LYS A 65 -1.11 1.21 -12.84
N ILE A 66 -1.95 1.04 -11.82
CA ILE A 66 -3.21 0.29 -11.96
C ILE A 66 -4.23 1.21 -12.63
N LYS A 67 -4.77 0.77 -13.78
CA LYS A 67 -5.79 1.50 -14.52
C LYS A 67 -7.01 1.74 -13.60
N TYR A 68 -7.52 2.96 -13.58
CA TYR A 68 -8.69 3.38 -12.78
C TYR A 68 -8.48 3.46 -11.25
N HIS A 69 -7.23 3.48 -10.77
CA HIS A 69 -6.93 3.76 -9.37
C HIS A 69 -6.20 5.09 -9.23
N GLU A 70 -6.49 5.82 -8.14
CA GLU A 70 -5.75 7.03 -7.80
C GLU A 70 -4.26 6.69 -7.62
N PRO A 71 -3.33 7.53 -8.10
CA PRO A 71 -1.91 7.34 -7.86
C PRO A 71 -1.64 7.24 -6.36
N ILE A 72 -1.10 6.10 -5.93
CA ILE A 72 -0.74 5.89 -4.53
C ILE A 72 0.38 6.87 -4.19
N ARG A 73 0.12 7.74 -3.20
CA ARG A 73 1.11 8.69 -2.67
C ARG A 73 2.19 7.91 -1.93
N GLY A 74 3.15 7.33 -2.64
CA GLY A 74 4.23 6.54 -2.06
C GLY A 74 5.28 7.42 -1.39
N VAL A 75 6.37 7.70 -2.13
CA VAL A 75 7.53 8.44 -1.63
C VAL A 75 7.15 9.83 -1.10
N GLY A 76 6.21 10.52 -1.76
CA GLY A 76 5.77 11.86 -1.36
C GLY A 76 5.12 11.90 0.03
N MET A 77 4.20 10.96 0.31
CA MET A 77 3.55 10.87 1.63
C MET A 77 4.57 10.55 2.73
N ARG A 78 5.49 9.62 2.47
CA ARG A 78 6.54 9.28 3.45
C ARG A 78 7.45 10.46 3.78
N ARG A 79 7.89 11.20 2.75
CA ARG A 79 8.68 12.42 2.95
C ARG A 79 7.91 13.48 3.72
N MET A 80 6.61 13.60 3.46
CA MET A 80 5.75 14.52 4.19
C MET A 80 5.64 14.13 5.66
N LEU A 81 5.33 12.87 5.98
CA LEU A 81 5.24 12.38 7.36
C LEU A 81 6.57 12.52 8.11
N ALA A 82 7.69 12.23 7.46
CA ALA A 82 9.01 12.43 8.04
C ALA A 82 9.33 13.91 8.33
N LYS A 83 8.87 14.85 7.48
CA LYS A 83 9.01 16.29 7.73
C LYS A 83 8.19 16.78 8.92
N GLU A 84 7.04 16.15 9.16
CA GLU A 84 6.18 16.44 10.32
C GLU A 84 6.67 15.76 11.61
N GLY A 85 7.84 15.09 11.57
CA GLY A 85 8.51 14.53 12.75
C GLY A 85 8.21 13.05 13.02
N PHE A 86 7.38 12.39 12.21
CA PHE A 86 7.10 10.96 12.39
C PHE A 86 8.29 10.09 11.97
N GLN A 87 8.58 9.07 12.77
CA GLN A 87 9.50 8.01 12.35
C GLN A 87 8.74 7.02 11.45
N VAL A 88 9.16 6.95 10.17
CA VAL A 88 8.49 6.12 9.16
C VAL A 88 9.39 4.97 8.73
N TYR A 89 8.93 3.73 8.96
CA TYR A 89 9.60 2.52 8.48
C TYR A 89 8.87 1.89 7.30
N LEU A 90 9.64 1.20 6.46
CA LEU A 90 9.12 0.38 5.38
C LEU A 90 9.36 -1.10 5.70
N LEU A 91 8.28 -1.88 5.73
CA LEU A 91 8.33 -3.34 5.87
C LEU A 91 8.07 -4.02 4.54
N ASP A 92 8.78 -5.12 4.28
CA ASP A 92 8.41 -6.03 3.18
C ASP A 92 7.09 -6.73 3.49
N GLU A 93 6.12 -6.62 2.58
CA GLU A 93 4.76 -7.18 2.74
C GLU A 93 4.66 -8.64 2.30
N PHE A 94 5.79 -9.29 2.02
CA PHE A 94 5.77 -10.64 1.50
C PHE A 94 4.95 -11.61 2.37
N ARG A 95 3.87 -12.15 1.76
CA ARG A 95 2.89 -13.11 2.32
C ARG A 95 2.13 -12.64 3.57
N THR A 96 2.20 -11.36 3.96
CA THR A 96 1.57 -10.87 5.21
C THR A 96 0.04 -10.93 5.17
N SER A 97 -0.60 -10.84 4.01
CA SER A 97 -2.05 -11.03 3.88
C SER A 97 -2.46 -12.45 3.49
N SER A 98 -1.48 -13.32 3.18
CA SER A 98 -1.71 -14.70 2.73
C SER A 98 -1.56 -15.71 3.85
N LEU A 99 -1.02 -15.29 4.99
CA LEU A 99 -0.75 -16.13 6.14
C LEU A 99 -1.71 -15.80 7.27
N CYS A 100 -2.09 -16.82 8.03
CA CYS A 100 -2.98 -16.65 9.17
C CYS A 100 -2.16 -16.12 10.35
N PRO A 101 -2.53 -14.97 10.94
CA PRO A 101 -1.78 -14.41 12.06
C PRO A 101 -1.84 -15.24 13.34
N SER A 102 -2.88 -16.06 13.50
CA SER A 102 -3.02 -16.94 14.67
C SER A 102 -2.45 -18.33 14.48
N CYS A 103 -2.23 -18.78 13.24
CA CYS A 103 -1.67 -20.11 12.99
C CYS A 103 -0.21 -19.98 12.63
N GLN A 104 0.66 -20.83 13.20
CA GLN A 104 2.08 -20.87 12.85
C GLN A 104 2.30 -21.10 11.35
N ASN A 105 1.52 -22.01 10.74
CA ASN A 105 1.73 -22.48 9.37
C ASN A 105 0.45 -22.41 8.50
N GLY A 106 -0.60 -21.72 8.96
CA GLY A 106 -1.87 -21.65 8.24
C GLY A 106 -1.83 -20.63 7.10
N GLU A 107 -2.23 -21.04 5.91
CA GLU A 107 -2.51 -20.11 4.80
C GLU A 107 -3.95 -19.60 4.85
N LEU A 108 -4.15 -18.41 4.28
CA LEU A 108 -5.44 -17.80 4.05
C LEU A 108 -5.86 -17.95 2.59
N GLU A 109 -7.16 -18.17 2.37
CA GLU A 109 -7.75 -18.27 1.04
C GLU A 109 -9.00 -17.41 0.88
N THR A 110 -9.22 -16.94 -0.33
CA THR A 110 -10.50 -16.36 -0.74
C THR A 110 -11.49 -17.47 -1.01
N PHE A 111 -12.66 -17.39 -0.38
CA PHE A 111 -13.70 -18.43 -0.48
C PHE A 111 -15.07 -17.86 -0.84
N LYS A 112 -15.34 -16.59 -0.49
CA LYS A 112 -16.66 -15.99 -0.67
C LYS A 112 -16.82 -15.45 -2.08
N LYS A 113 -17.77 -16.03 -2.81
CA LYS A 113 -18.23 -15.54 -4.12
C LYS A 113 -19.42 -14.62 -3.96
N VAL A 114 -19.46 -13.53 -4.72
CA VAL A 114 -20.56 -12.56 -4.74
C VAL A 114 -20.92 -12.17 -6.16
N GLN A 115 -22.17 -11.75 -6.38
CA GLN A 115 -22.54 -11.17 -7.66
C GLN A 115 -21.65 -9.95 -7.95
N ASN A 116 -21.23 -9.81 -9.20
CA ASN A 116 -20.33 -8.73 -9.58
C ASN A 116 -20.94 -7.36 -9.27
N PRO A 117 -20.28 -6.53 -8.44
CA PRO A 117 -20.80 -5.22 -8.07
C PRO A 117 -20.87 -4.25 -9.25
N ARG A 118 -20.18 -4.54 -10.36
CA ARG A 118 -20.18 -3.73 -11.59
C ARG A 118 -21.24 -4.27 -12.55
N PRO A 119 -22.41 -3.63 -12.70
CA PRO A 119 -23.52 -4.19 -13.47
C PRO A 119 -23.15 -4.48 -14.93
N TYR A 120 -22.40 -3.57 -15.56
CA TYR A 120 -21.92 -3.69 -16.94
C TYR A 120 -20.93 -4.85 -17.18
N GLN A 121 -20.38 -5.46 -16.12
CA GLN A 121 -19.49 -6.63 -16.24
C GLN A 121 -20.22 -7.95 -15.97
N ARG A 122 -21.49 -7.93 -15.54
CA ARG A 122 -22.21 -9.14 -15.12
C ARG A 122 -22.49 -10.13 -16.25
N GLU A 123 -22.62 -9.65 -17.48
CA GLU A 123 -22.82 -10.50 -18.66
C GLU A 123 -21.61 -11.42 -18.89
N LYS A 124 -20.39 -10.88 -18.75
CA LYS A 124 -19.14 -11.63 -18.94
C LYS A 124 -18.64 -12.29 -17.66
N TYR A 125 -18.81 -11.63 -16.52
CA TYR A 125 -18.34 -12.05 -15.20
C TYR A 125 -19.45 -11.83 -14.18
N SER A 126 -20.40 -12.78 -14.10
CA SER A 126 -21.59 -12.67 -13.25
C SER A 126 -21.26 -12.74 -11.75
N VAL A 127 -20.26 -13.55 -11.40
CA VAL A 127 -19.81 -13.81 -10.03
C VAL A 127 -18.31 -13.54 -9.92
N VAL A 128 -17.91 -12.88 -8.83
CA VAL A 128 -16.51 -12.56 -8.53
C VAL A 128 -16.16 -12.98 -7.11
N ASP A 129 -14.88 -13.28 -6.89
CA ASP A 129 -14.36 -13.56 -5.56
C ASP A 129 -14.27 -12.28 -4.72
N ARG A 130 -14.70 -12.36 -3.47
CA ARG A 130 -14.57 -11.28 -2.49
C ARG A 130 -13.24 -11.42 -1.76
N HIS A 131 -12.24 -10.68 -2.21
CA HIS A 131 -10.88 -10.75 -1.66
C HIS A 131 -10.72 -10.19 -0.23
N GLY A 132 -11.62 -9.32 0.22
CA GLY A 132 -11.52 -8.69 1.55
C GLY A 132 -11.82 -9.62 2.74
N LEU A 133 -12.43 -10.79 2.50
CA LEU A 133 -12.76 -11.77 3.54
C LEU A 133 -12.09 -13.11 3.23
N LEU A 134 -11.18 -13.52 4.12
CA LEU A 134 -10.36 -14.69 3.96
C LEU A 134 -10.73 -15.78 4.97
N ARG A 135 -10.50 -17.03 4.59
CA ARG A 135 -10.67 -18.21 5.43
C ARG A 135 -9.31 -18.84 5.70
N CYS A 136 -9.05 -19.25 6.94
CA CYS A 136 -7.85 -20.03 7.24
C CYS A 136 -8.03 -21.49 6.78
N LYS A 137 -7.07 -22.00 6.00
CA LYS A 137 -7.06 -23.39 5.53
C LYS A 137 -6.73 -24.41 6.62
N ASN A 138 -6.09 -23.99 7.72
CA ASN A 138 -5.63 -24.91 8.74
C ASN A 138 -6.81 -25.55 9.49
N GLN A 139 -6.95 -26.87 9.32
CA GLN A 139 -8.02 -27.67 9.94
C GLN A 139 -7.85 -27.81 11.46
N GLN A 140 -6.63 -27.71 11.98
CA GLN A 140 -6.38 -27.78 13.42
C GLN A 140 -6.93 -26.55 14.18
N HIS A 141 -7.34 -25.51 13.46
CA HIS A 141 -7.80 -24.25 14.02
C HIS A 141 -9.30 -23.98 13.76
N LEU A 142 -10.05 -25.03 13.43
CA LEU A 142 -11.50 -25.00 13.33
C LEU A 142 -12.11 -24.67 14.69
N LYS A 143 -13.05 -23.72 14.72
CA LYS A 143 -13.88 -23.45 15.89
C LYS A 143 -15.07 -24.39 15.85
N VAL A 144 -15.23 -25.22 16.87
CA VAL A 144 -16.45 -26.00 17.06
C VAL A 144 -17.54 -25.05 17.55
N VAL A 145 -18.61 -24.92 16.77
CA VAL A 145 -19.80 -24.15 17.18
C VAL A 145 -20.94 -25.14 17.38
N THR A 146 -21.55 -25.10 18.56
CA THR A 146 -22.80 -25.82 18.86
C THR A 146 -23.98 -24.93 18.46
N SER A 147 -24.76 -25.33 17.46
CA SER A 147 -26.02 -24.66 17.15
C SER A 147 -27.05 -24.94 18.25
N THR A 148 -27.69 -23.89 18.77
CA THR A 148 -28.61 -23.92 19.91
C THR A 148 -30.04 -24.31 19.56
N ILE A 149 -30.29 -25.05 18.49
CA ILE A 149 -31.63 -25.50 18.15
C ILE A 149 -31.55 -26.99 17.83
N GLU A 150 -31.91 -27.77 18.83
CA GLU A 150 -32.33 -29.18 18.79
C GLU A 150 -31.45 -30.14 17.97
N ALA A 151 -30.72 -31.01 18.68
CA ALA A 151 -29.96 -32.17 18.19
C ALA A 151 -28.58 -31.93 17.53
N THR A 152 -27.53 -32.12 18.33
CA THR A 152 -26.30 -32.91 18.07
C THR A 152 -25.38 -32.69 16.85
N ASP A 153 -25.55 -31.68 16.00
CA ASP A 153 -24.56 -31.44 14.92
C ASP A 153 -23.49 -30.40 15.30
N LYS A 154 -22.33 -30.89 15.73
CA LYS A 154 -21.13 -30.06 15.95
C LYS A 154 -20.55 -29.63 14.59
N VAL A 155 -20.90 -28.42 14.14
CA VAL A 155 -20.33 -27.87 12.91
C VAL A 155 -18.98 -27.23 13.21
N SER A 156 -17.94 -27.74 12.55
CA SER A 156 -16.58 -27.17 12.61
C SER A 156 -16.45 -26.04 11.60
N LEU A 157 -16.20 -24.82 12.09
CA LEU A 157 -16.08 -23.63 11.24
C LEU A 157 -14.65 -23.13 11.16
N HIS A 158 -14.23 -22.77 9.95
CA HIS A 158 -12.94 -22.13 9.73
C HIS A 158 -12.90 -20.73 10.34
N ARG A 159 -11.73 -20.36 10.87
CA ARG A 159 -11.46 -18.98 11.28
C ARG A 159 -11.47 -18.06 10.07
N LEU A 160 -12.18 -16.95 10.19
CA LEU A 160 -12.27 -15.92 9.17
C LEU A 160 -11.42 -14.70 9.54
N TRP A 161 -10.89 -14.04 8.53
CA TRP A 161 -10.08 -12.84 8.66
C TRP A 161 -10.50 -11.78 7.66
N ASN A 162 -10.56 -10.53 8.10
CA ASN A 162 -10.46 -9.42 7.16
C ASN A 162 -9.02 -9.37 6.61
N HIS A 163 -8.88 -9.20 5.29
CA HIS A 163 -7.58 -9.21 4.61
C HIS A 163 -6.59 -8.20 5.21
N ASP A 164 -7.04 -6.96 5.45
CA ASP A 164 -6.18 -5.87 5.93
C ASP A 164 -5.82 -6.05 7.41
N MET A 165 -6.76 -6.60 8.20
CA MET A 165 -6.47 -6.99 9.58
C MET A 165 -5.43 -8.10 9.66
N ALA A 166 -5.50 -9.10 8.78
CA ALA A 166 -4.51 -10.16 8.73
C ALA A 166 -3.12 -9.59 8.44
N ALA A 167 -3.00 -8.75 7.40
CA ALA A 167 -1.76 -8.08 7.04
C ALA A 167 -1.19 -7.24 8.19
N THR A 168 -2.04 -6.48 8.89
CA THR A 168 -1.62 -5.60 10.00
C THR A 168 -1.11 -6.40 11.19
N LEU A 169 -1.75 -7.52 11.53
CA LEU A 169 -1.31 -8.39 12.61
C LEU A 169 0.01 -9.08 12.28
N ASP A 170 0.21 -9.49 11.02
CA ASP A 170 1.47 -10.07 10.57
C ASP A 170 2.61 -9.03 10.51
N PHE A 171 2.33 -7.77 10.15
CA PHE A 171 3.30 -6.68 10.29
C PHE A 171 3.76 -6.53 11.74
N ARG A 172 2.83 -6.56 12.69
CA ARG A 172 3.16 -6.51 14.12
C ARG A 172 4.05 -7.67 14.53
N HIS A 173 3.77 -8.88 14.04
CA HIS A 173 4.58 -10.06 14.35
C HIS A 173 6.01 -9.96 13.79
N ILE A 174 6.16 -9.49 12.54
CA ILE A 174 7.48 -9.22 11.95
C ILE A 174 8.22 -8.15 12.75
N PHE A 175 7.58 -7.02 13.03
CA PHE A 175 8.19 -5.91 13.75
C PHE A 175 8.69 -6.31 15.14
N PHE A 176 7.91 -7.10 15.87
CA PHE A 176 8.33 -7.61 17.18
C PHE A 176 9.46 -8.63 17.10
N SER A 177 9.48 -9.48 16.08
CA SER A 177 10.59 -10.41 15.88
C SER A 177 11.89 -9.67 15.57
N LEU A 178 11.82 -8.62 14.76
CA LEU A 178 12.96 -7.73 14.49
C LEU A 178 13.45 -7.01 15.74
N ARG A 179 12.53 -6.57 16.62
CA ARG A 179 12.93 -5.94 17.90
C ARG A 179 13.53 -6.93 18.90
N ALA A 180 13.02 -8.16 18.95
CA ALA A 180 13.46 -9.15 19.91
C ALA A 180 14.80 -9.79 19.49
N ASN A 181 14.91 -10.22 18.23
CA ASN A 181 16.00 -11.07 17.76
C ASN A 181 16.81 -10.44 16.62
N GLY A 182 16.41 -9.27 16.11
CA GLY A 182 17.03 -8.66 14.94
C GLY A 182 16.69 -9.35 13.62
N GLU A 183 15.83 -10.37 13.64
CA GLU A 183 15.57 -11.25 12.50
C GLU A 183 14.09 -11.27 12.11
N ARG A 184 13.85 -11.37 10.80
CA ARG A 184 12.53 -11.54 10.23
C ARG A 184 12.11 -13.02 10.29
N PRO A 185 10.88 -13.35 10.72
CA PRO A 185 10.43 -14.74 10.77
C PRO A 185 10.45 -15.39 9.39
N GLU A 186 10.98 -16.60 9.31
CA GLU A 186 11.24 -17.32 8.06
C GLU A 186 10.01 -17.42 7.15
N ARG A 187 8.82 -17.61 7.73
CA ARG A 187 7.55 -17.68 6.99
C ARG A 187 7.23 -16.43 6.16
N PHE A 188 7.81 -15.28 6.52
CA PHE A 188 7.67 -14.02 5.80
C PHE A 188 8.92 -13.65 4.98
N CYS A 189 9.92 -14.52 4.92
CA CYS A 189 11.10 -14.33 4.09
C CYS A 189 10.83 -14.85 2.67
N LYS A 190 11.32 -14.12 1.67
CA LYS A 190 11.37 -14.64 0.29
C LYS A 190 12.38 -15.77 0.25
N SER A 191 12.05 -16.88 -0.40
CA SER A 191 13.01 -17.97 -0.66
C SER A 191 14.27 -17.38 -1.29
N LYS A 192 15.44 -17.64 -0.69
CA LYS A 192 16.71 -17.23 -1.28
C LYS A 192 16.80 -17.90 -2.66
N LYS A 193 16.74 -17.11 -3.75
CA LYS A 193 17.19 -17.64 -5.04
C LYS A 193 18.64 -18.09 -4.83
N PRO A 194 19.05 -19.29 -5.28
CA PRO A 194 20.47 -19.62 -5.28
C PRO A 194 21.18 -18.50 -6.03
N LEU A 195 22.22 -17.95 -5.39
CA LEU A 195 23.08 -16.93 -5.97
C LEU A 195 23.60 -17.52 -7.28
N SER A 196 23.10 -17.05 -8.43
CA SER A 196 23.61 -17.54 -9.71
C SER A 196 25.07 -17.13 -9.79
N THR A 197 25.95 -18.11 -9.65
CA THR A 197 27.40 -17.95 -9.80
C THR A 197 27.70 -17.32 -11.16
N GLY A 198 28.31 -16.13 -11.08
CA GLY A 198 28.97 -15.36 -12.14
C GLY A 198 28.72 -15.75 -13.60
N SER A 199 27.86 -15.00 -14.28
CA SER A 199 28.06 -14.82 -15.73
C SER A 199 29.21 -13.83 -15.93
N LYS A 200 30.35 -14.34 -16.40
CA LYS A 200 31.54 -13.56 -16.78
C LYS A 200 31.11 -12.42 -17.72
N ARG A 201 31.23 -11.17 -17.26
CA ARG A 201 31.26 -10.01 -18.16
C ARG A 201 32.47 -10.15 -19.08
N LYS A 202 32.23 -10.31 -20.39
CA LYS A 202 33.26 -10.10 -21.40
C LYS A 202 33.70 -8.64 -21.33
N ASN A 203 34.97 -8.41 -21.03
CA ASN A 203 35.63 -7.12 -21.19
C ASN A 203 35.63 -6.76 -22.68
N MET A 204 34.95 -5.68 -23.04
CA MET A 204 35.25 -4.93 -24.26
C MET A 204 35.93 -3.64 -23.81
N SER A 205 37.23 -3.59 -24.05
CA SER A 205 38.06 -2.40 -23.93
C SER A 205 37.70 -1.43 -25.06
N SER A 206 37.19 -0.25 -24.72
CA SER A 206 37.30 0.93 -25.57
C SER A 206 37.62 2.14 -24.69
N SER A 207 38.85 2.59 -24.83
CA SER A 207 39.44 3.77 -24.25
C SER A 207 38.85 5.05 -24.87
N SER A 208 38.31 5.93 -24.04
CA SER A 208 38.27 7.36 -24.32
C SER A 208 38.21 8.13 -22.99
N ALA A 209 39.28 8.87 -22.72
CA ALA A 209 39.43 9.71 -21.55
C ALA A 209 38.54 10.95 -21.64
N SER A 210 37.82 11.25 -20.56
CA SER A 210 37.30 12.59 -20.31
C SER A 210 37.20 12.84 -18.81
N THR A 211 38.08 13.73 -18.37
CA THR A 211 38.24 14.23 -17.00
C THR A 211 37.03 15.05 -16.59
N SER A 212 36.32 14.65 -15.52
CA SER A 212 35.54 15.58 -14.70
C SER A 212 35.42 15.08 -13.26
N GLN A 213 35.72 15.98 -12.32
CA GLN A 213 35.89 15.72 -10.89
C GLN A 213 34.58 15.29 -10.18
N PRO A 214 34.68 14.53 -9.07
CA PRO A 214 33.53 14.05 -8.33
C PRO A 214 32.98 15.13 -7.37
N THR A 215 31.78 15.64 -7.63
CA THR A 215 31.02 16.36 -6.61
C THR A 215 30.36 15.35 -5.68
N LYS A 216 30.97 15.14 -4.51
CA LYS A 216 30.39 14.40 -3.38
C LYS A 216 29.08 15.09 -2.97
N ARG A 217 27.93 14.54 -3.38
CA ARG A 217 26.66 14.81 -2.69
C ARG A 217 26.67 14.00 -1.39
N PRO A 218 26.34 14.60 -0.23
CA PRO A 218 26.21 13.82 0.99
C PRO A 218 25.05 12.85 0.84
N ASN A 219 25.34 11.55 0.98
CA ASN A 219 24.34 10.51 1.17
C ASN A 219 23.59 10.84 2.46
N ASN A 220 22.32 11.21 2.34
CA ASN A 220 21.45 11.39 3.49
C ASN A 220 20.91 10.00 3.88
N PRO A 221 21.27 9.42 5.05
CA PRO A 221 20.86 8.07 5.44
C PRO A 221 19.50 8.15 6.12
N LEU A 222 18.44 8.45 5.37
CA LEU A 222 17.07 8.56 5.91
C LEU A 222 16.21 7.32 5.69
N TRP A 223 16.82 6.21 5.26
CA TRP A 223 16.09 4.98 4.94
C TRP A 223 16.66 3.82 5.74
N LEU A 224 16.15 3.62 6.95
CA LEU A 224 16.33 2.37 7.67
C LEU A 224 15.31 1.38 7.08
N GLN A 225 15.77 0.65 6.08
CA GLN A 225 15.07 -0.52 5.59
C GLN A 225 15.20 -1.61 6.66
N LEU A 226 14.08 -2.03 7.23
CA LEU A 226 14.05 -3.18 8.11
C LEU A 226 14.15 -4.42 7.22
N HIS A 227 15.31 -5.07 7.25
CA HIS A 227 15.63 -6.27 6.47
C HIS A 227 14.78 -7.48 6.90
#